data_AF-A0A851CZH4-F1
#
_entry.id   AF-A0A851CZH4-F1
#
_cell.length_a   1.000
_cell.length_b   1.000
_cell.length_c   1.000
_cell.angle_alpha   90.00
_cell.angle_beta   90.00
_cell.angle_gamma   90.00
#
_symmetry.space_group_name_H-M   'P 1'
#
loop_
_entity.id
_entity.type
_entity.pdbx_description
1 polymer ?
#
loop_
_entity_poly.entity_id
_entity_poly.type
_entity_poly.pdbx_seq_one_letter_code
_entity_poly.pdbx_strand_id
1 'polypeptide(L)'
;LALALGLREAARPCPADHPRCRQRLYGALELPPGRSINCSGIVRGDPRAIEEAQLSNLEVANRRDSLTAGEYLNMTRDCSAFKETRRFVEFPLSQEEAEFPIAYSMVIHDKIEMFERLLRSLYAPQNVYCVHIDSKAPAAFQKAVRAIAACFPNVFVASRLENVVYASWSRVQADLNCMQDLLRSPVPWRYVLNTCGTDFPIKTNAEIVRALKVLQGRNSLESEKPSAAKRARWRYHHEVGKAISRTDIEKLPPPLNYPMFTGNAYFVVTRAFVQHIFENPTAQRFLEWAKDTYSPD
;
A
#
# COMPACT_ATOMS: atom_id res chain seq x y z
N LEU A 1 -5.81 -15.53 22.71
CA LEU A 1 -7.03 -16.26 22.31
C LEU A 1 -8.24 -15.34 22.03
N ALA A 2 -8.52 -14.31 22.83
CA ALA A 2 -9.64 -13.39 22.60
C ALA A 2 -9.57 -12.61 21.26
N LEU A 3 -8.38 -12.16 20.83
CA LEU A 3 -8.19 -11.53 19.51
C LEU A 3 -8.45 -12.50 18.33
N ALA A 4 -8.12 -13.78 18.49
CA ALA A 4 -8.33 -14.79 17.45
C ALA A 4 -9.80 -15.21 17.33
N LEU A 5 -10.59 -15.08 18.41
CA LEU A 5 -12.02 -15.32 18.42
C LEU A 5 -12.80 -14.15 17.82
N GLY A 6 -12.41 -12.90 18.12
CA GLY A 6 -13.01 -11.71 17.51
C GLY A 6 -12.80 -11.61 15.99
N LEU A 7 -11.65 -12.08 15.48
CA LEU A 7 -11.39 -12.17 14.04
C LEU A 7 -12.17 -13.30 13.36
N ARG A 8 -12.57 -14.36 14.08
CA ARG A 8 -13.37 -15.47 13.53
C ARG A 8 -14.85 -15.13 13.42
N GLU A 9 -15.42 -14.33 14.33
CA GLU A 9 -16.81 -13.86 14.21
C GLU A 9 -16.98 -12.80 13.11
N ALA A 10 -15.95 -12.00 12.82
CA ALA A 10 -15.96 -11.02 11.72
C ALA A 10 -15.78 -11.65 10.31
N ALA A 11 -15.54 -12.96 10.22
CA ALA A 11 -15.11 -13.64 8.99
C ALA A 11 -16.15 -14.63 8.43
N ARG A 12 -17.45 -14.43 8.67
CA ARG A 12 -18.47 -15.13 7.85
C ARG A 12 -18.60 -14.36 6.53
N PRO A 13 -18.25 -14.96 5.38
CA PRO A 13 -18.46 -14.32 4.09
C PRO A 13 -19.94 -14.03 3.95
N CYS A 14 -20.29 -12.84 3.45
CA CYS A 14 -21.71 -12.59 3.29
C CYS A 14 -22.24 -13.37 2.08
N PRO A 15 -23.26 -14.22 2.24
CA PRO A 15 -23.88 -14.90 1.10
C PRO A 15 -24.41 -13.84 0.13
N ALA A 16 -24.13 -14.00 -1.16
CA ALA A 16 -24.57 -13.06 -2.20
C ALA A 16 -26.11 -12.84 -2.19
N ASP A 17 -26.86 -13.81 -1.68
CA ASP A 17 -28.31 -13.78 -1.57
C ASP A 17 -28.84 -13.11 -0.29
N HIS A 18 -27.98 -12.70 0.65
CA HIS A 18 -28.43 -12.03 1.87
C HIS A 18 -28.79 -10.55 1.57
N PRO A 19 -30.07 -10.14 1.65
CA PRO A 19 -30.53 -8.85 1.11
C PRO A 19 -29.83 -7.64 1.71
N ARG A 20 -29.55 -7.68 3.03
CA ARG A 20 -28.85 -6.59 3.74
C ARG A 20 -27.40 -6.41 3.28
N CYS A 21 -26.70 -7.48 2.93
CA CYS A 21 -25.32 -7.38 2.46
C CYS A 21 -25.27 -6.90 1.02
N ARG A 22 -26.19 -7.39 0.19
CA ARG A 22 -26.32 -6.94 -1.18
C ARG A 22 -26.62 -5.43 -1.24
N GLN A 23 -27.52 -4.95 -0.39
CA GLN A 23 -27.81 -3.52 -0.28
C GLN A 23 -26.61 -2.71 0.25
N ARG A 24 -25.90 -3.20 1.26
CA ARG A 24 -24.66 -2.56 1.76
C ARG A 24 -23.55 -2.54 0.69
N LEU A 25 -23.39 -3.61 -0.07
CA LEU A 25 -22.42 -3.71 -1.16
C LEU A 25 -22.75 -2.72 -2.28
N TYR A 26 -24.00 -2.71 -2.77
CA TYR A 26 -24.40 -1.75 -3.80
C TYR A 26 -24.26 -0.31 -3.31
N GLY A 27 -24.68 -0.01 -2.08
CA GLY A 27 -24.47 1.31 -1.49
C GLY A 27 -22.99 1.68 -1.31
N ALA A 28 -22.09 0.70 -1.18
CA ALA A 28 -20.65 0.93 -1.12
C ALA A 28 -20.00 1.13 -2.50
N LEU A 29 -20.53 0.46 -3.52
CA LEU A 29 -20.08 0.58 -4.91
C LEU A 29 -20.63 1.83 -5.61
N GLU A 30 -21.80 2.31 -5.18
CA GLU A 30 -22.38 3.57 -5.64
C GLU A 30 -21.72 4.76 -4.95
N LEU A 31 -20.61 5.20 -5.54
CA LEU A 31 -19.99 6.49 -5.26
C LEU A 31 -20.41 7.46 -6.37
N PRO A 32 -21.57 8.13 -6.25
CA PRO A 32 -22.02 9.05 -7.29
C PRO A 32 -20.96 10.14 -7.46
N PRO A 33 -20.53 10.43 -8.70
CA PRO A 33 -19.67 11.59 -8.94
C PRO A 33 -20.43 12.83 -8.48
N GLY A 34 -19.73 13.81 -7.90
CA GLY A 34 -20.34 15.07 -7.45
C GLY A 34 -21.01 15.88 -8.58
N ARG A 35 -20.79 15.49 -9.84
CA ARG A 35 -21.42 16.00 -11.06
C ARG A 35 -21.70 14.86 -12.03
N SER A 36 -22.62 15.05 -12.97
CA SER A 36 -22.94 14.08 -14.03
C SER A 36 -21.74 13.86 -14.97
N ILE A 37 -20.81 12.99 -14.59
CA ILE A 37 -19.69 12.55 -15.41
C ILE A 37 -19.99 11.13 -15.92
N ASN A 38 -19.85 10.91 -17.22
CA ASN A 38 -20.03 9.59 -17.83
C ASN A 38 -18.81 8.69 -17.59
N CYS A 39 -18.67 8.17 -16.36
CA CYS A 39 -17.57 7.27 -15.99
C CYS A 39 -17.48 6.03 -16.90
N SER A 40 -18.61 5.48 -17.34
CA SER A 40 -18.63 4.31 -18.22
C SER A 40 -18.07 4.61 -19.60
N GLY A 41 -18.38 5.79 -20.16
CA GLY A 41 -17.80 6.28 -21.40
C GLY A 41 -16.29 6.47 -21.29
N ILE A 42 -15.82 7.11 -20.21
CA ILE A 42 -14.38 7.33 -19.95
C ILE A 42 -13.62 6.00 -19.91
N VAL A 43 -14.13 5.02 -19.14
CA VAL A 43 -13.48 3.70 -19.00
C VAL A 43 -13.43 2.94 -20.33
N ARG A 44 -14.39 3.15 -21.23
CA ARG A 44 -14.41 2.55 -22.57
C ARG A 44 -13.59 3.31 -23.61
N GLY A 45 -13.02 4.46 -23.25
CA GLY A 45 -12.28 5.31 -24.19
C GLY A 45 -13.16 6.14 -25.12
N ASP A 46 -14.41 6.42 -24.75
CA ASP A 46 -15.29 7.32 -25.52
C ASP A 46 -14.69 8.74 -25.54
N PRO A 47 -14.29 9.26 -26.73
CA PRO A 47 -13.67 10.58 -26.84
C PRO A 47 -14.53 11.71 -26.27
N ARG A 48 -15.86 11.63 -26.43
CA ARG A 48 -16.78 12.68 -25.93
C ARG A 48 -16.82 12.70 -24.41
N ALA A 49 -16.95 11.52 -23.79
CA ALA A 49 -16.96 11.39 -22.34
C ALA A 49 -15.62 11.86 -21.72
N ILE A 50 -14.49 11.61 -22.40
CA ILE A 50 -13.17 12.08 -21.96
C ILE A 50 -13.06 13.60 -22.07
N GLU A 51 -13.48 14.19 -23.19
CA GLU A 51 -13.47 15.64 -23.40
C GLU A 51 -14.36 16.36 -22.36
N GLU A 52 -15.58 15.88 -22.14
CA GLU A 52 -16.49 16.41 -21.10
C GLU A 52 -15.86 16.34 -19.70
N ALA A 53 -15.17 15.25 -19.37
CA ALA A 53 -14.47 15.10 -18.09
C ALA A 53 -13.27 16.05 -17.95
N GLN A 54 -12.53 16.28 -19.04
CA GLN A 54 -11.43 17.25 -19.07
C GLN A 54 -11.95 18.68 -18.86
N LEU A 55 -13.03 19.06 -19.55
CA LEU A 55 -13.70 20.35 -19.36
C LEU A 55 -14.20 20.51 -17.92
N SER A 56 -14.84 19.48 -17.37
CA SER A 56 -15.30 19.48 -15.98
C SER A 56 -14.15 19.67 -14.98
N ASN A 57 -13.00 19.04 -15.22
CA ASN A 57 -11.82 19.22 -14.37
C ASN A 57 -11.30 20.67 -14.39
N LEU A 58 -11.32 21.35 -15.56
CA LEU A 58 -10.90 22.75 -15.67
C LEU A 58 -11.83 23.69 -14.90
N GLU A 59 -13.13 23.47 -14.92
CA GLU A 59 -14.10 24.25 -14.13
C GLU A 59 -13.89 24.10 -12.62
N VAL A 60 -13.38 22.94 -12.18
CA VAL A 60 -13.28 22.56 -10.77
C VAL A 60 -11.88 22.79 -10.21
N ALA A 61 -10.87 23.00 -11.05
CA ALA A 61 -9.48 23.17 -10.63
C ALA A 61 -9.30 24.23 -9.53
N ASN A 62 -10.15 25.28 -9.52
CA ASN A 62 -10.13 26.36 -8.54
C ASN A 62 -11.21 26.26 -7.43
N ARG A 63 -12.02 25.19 -7.39
CA ARG A 63 -13.15 25.03 -6.45
C ARG A 63 -13.13 23.73 -5.64
N ARG A 64 -12.07 22.92 -5.77
CA ARG A 64 -12.01 21.61 -5.12
C ARG A 64 -11.55 21.74 -3.67
N ASP A 65 -12.50 21.68 -2.75
CA ASP A 65 -12.21 21.54 -1.32
C ASP A 65 -11.85 20.07 -1.01
N SER A 66 -10.55 19.77 -0.96
CA SER A 66 -10.07 18.47 -0.52
C SER A 66 -10.27 18.32 0.99
N LEU A 67 -10.64 17.12 1.43
CA LEU A 67 -10.79 16.85 2.86
C LEU A 67 -9.45 17.01 3.60
N THR A 68 -9.48 17.80 4.65
CA THR A 68 -8.33 18.13 5.50
C THR A 68 -8.09 17.08 6.57
N ALA A 69 -6.90 17.08 7.15
CA ALA A 69 -6.57 16.20 8.28
C ALA A 69 -7.48 16.44 9.50
N GLY A 70 -7.91 17.69 9.72
CA GLY A 70 -8.83 18.05 10.81
C GLY A 70 -10.22 17.44 10.65
N GLU A 71 -10.74 17.41 9.42
CA GLU A 71 -12.02 16.77 9.12
C GLU A 71 -11.96 15.26 9.35
N TYR A 72 -10.88 14.59 8.93
CA TYR A 72 -10.69 13.16 9.23
C TYR A 72 -10.61 12.89 10.73
N LEU A 73 -9.96 13.75 11.50
CA LEU A 73 -9.94 13.64 12.96
C LEU A 73 -11.32 13.79 13.60
N ASN A 74 -12.22 14.59 13.01
CA ASN A 74 -13.59 14.72 13.49
C ASN A 74 -14.44 13.49 13.09
N MET A 75 -14.37 13.07 11.82
CA MET A 75 -15.14 11.94 11.30
C MET A 75 -14.81 10.62 12.03
N THR A 76 -13.53 10.39 12.36
CA THR A 76 -13.05 9.15 13.01
C THR A 76 -13.33 9.08 14.51
N ARG A 77 -13.98 10.09 15.11
CA ARG A 77 -14.47 10.00 16.50
C ARG A 77 -15.55 8.95 16.67
N ASP A 78 -16.36 8.74 15.62
CA ASP A 78 -17.31 7.65 15.52
C ASP A 78 -16.88 6.75 14.35
N CYS A 79 -16.15 5.68 14.67
CA CYS A 79 -15.65 4.76 13.66
C CYS A 79 -16.76 4.02 12.90
N SER A 80 -17.92 3.78 13.52
CA SER A 80 -19.05 3.14 12.84
C SER A 80 -19.62 4.08 11.79
N ALA A 81 -19.89 5.34 12.18
CA ALA A 81 -20.35 6.36 11.26
C ALA A 81 -19.31 6.67 10.18
N PHE A 82 -18.01 6.73 10.51
CA PHE A 82 -16.94 6.90 9.54
C PHE A 82 -16.95 5.81 8.47
N LYS A 83 -16.96 4.53 8.88
CA LYS A 83 -16.94 3.40 7.93
C LYS A 83 -18.19 3.37 7.07
N GLU A 84 -19.37 3.67 7.64
CA GLU A 84 -20.63 3.72 6.91
C GLU A 84 -20.68 4.88 5.90
N THR A 85 -20.34 6.10 6.34
CA THR A 85 -20.36 7.31 5.49
C THR A 85 -19.30 7.27 4.40
N ARG A 86 -18.12 6.74 4.71
CA ARG A 86 -17.03 6.58 3.76
C ARG A 86 -17.18 5.34 2.88
N ARG A 87 -18.18 4.47 3.13
CA ARG A 87 -18.50 3.30 2.31
C ARG A 87 -17.43 2.20 2.33
N PHE A 88 -16.88 1.89 3.50
CA PHE A 88 -15.98 0.75 3.66
C PHE A 88 -16.75 -0.58 3.61
N VAL A 89 -16.16 -1.58 2.94
CA VAL A 89 -16.71 -2.95 2.89
C VAL A 89 -16.19 -3.73 4.09
N GLU A 90 -17.07 -4.00 5.06
CA GLU A 90 -16.69 -4.61 6.35
C GLU A 90 -16.92 -6.12 6.45
N PHE A 91 -17.20 -6.80 5.33
CA PHE A 91 -17.38 -8.26 5.27
C PHE A 91 -16.69 -8.84 4.02
N PRO A 92 -16.20 -10.09 4.04
CA PRO A 92 -15.65 -10.73 2.85
C PRO A 92 -16.72 -10.90 1.78
N LEU A 93 -16.39 -10.57 0.52
CA LEU A 93 -17.33 -10.64 -0.61
C LEU A 93 -17.43 -12.04 -1.23
N SER A 94 -16.48 -12.93 -0.94
CA SER A 94 -16.53 -14.34 -1.35
C SER A 94 -15.72 -15.22 -0.40
N GLN A 95 -16.01 -16.52 -0.40
CA GLN A 95 -15.20 -17.53 0.31
C GLN A 95 -13.76 -17.55 -0.24
N GLU A 96 -13.62 -17.43 -1.56
CA GLU A 96 -12.31 -17.40 -2.22
C GLU A 96 -11.42 -16.28 -1.69
N GLU A 97 -11.98 -15.08 -1.48
CA GLU A 97 -11.26 -13.96 -0.92
C GLU A 97 -11.00 -14.13 0.58
N ALA A 98 -11.96 -14.66 1.34
CA ALA A 98 -11.83 -14.92 2.77
C ALA A 98 -10.68 -15.90 3.10
N GLU A 99 -10.47 -16.90 2.25
CA GLU A 99 -9.44 -17.93 2.41
C GLU A 99 -8.07 -17.54 1.84
N PHE A 100 -7.97 -16.38 1.19
CA PHE A 100 -6.72 -15.87 0.62
C PHE A 100 -6.37 -14.47 1.13
N PRO A 101 -6.02 -14.30 2.43
CA PRO A 101 -5.67 -13.00 2.97
C PRO A 101 -4.41 -12.41 2.32
N ILE A 102 -4.46 -11.11 2.05
CA ILE A 102 -3.38 -10.31 1.47
C ILE A 102 -2.88 -9.30 2.52
N ALA A 103 -1.57 -9.06 2.53
CA ALA A 103 -0.95 -7.99 3.29
C ALA A 103 -0.63 -6.79 2.39
N TYR A 104 -0.73 -5.58 2.93
CA TYR A 104 -0.29 -4.36 2.26
C TYR A 104 0.72 -3.59 3.12
N SER A 105 1.78 -3.10 2.48
CA SER A 105 2.71 -2.11 3.04
C SER A 105 2.48 -0.77 2.36
N MET A 106 1.92 0.20 3.08
CA MET A 106 1.50 1.49 2.53
C MET A 106 2.43 2.61 3.01
N VAL A 107 3.32 3.10 2.15
CA VAL A 107 4.27 4.18 2.49
C VAL A 107 3.72 5.53 2.05
N ILE A 108 3.39 6.40 3.02
CA ILE A 108 2.70 7.67 2.78
C ILE A 108 3.36 8.84 3.51
N HIS A 109 3.20 10.06 2.97
CA HIS A 109 3.75 11.28 3.59
C HIS A 109 2.84 12.51 3.48
N ASP A 110 1.79 12.49 2.64
CA ASP A 110 0.87 13.61 2.43
C ASP A 110 -0.53 13.16 1.95
N LYS A 111 -1.38 14.14 1.61
CA LYS A 111 -2.71 13.96 0.96
C LYS A 111 -3.61 12.92 1.65
N ILE A 112 -4.12 13.28 2.82
CA ILE A 112 -4.95 12.39 3.66
C ILE A 112 -6.16 11.80 2.93
N GLU A 113 -6.80 12.57 2.04
CA GLU A 113 -7.91 12.09 1.22
C GLU A 113 -7.49 11.01 0.21
N MET A 114 -6.29 11.11 -0.37
CA MET A 114 -5.77 10.07 -1.27
C MET A 114 -5.43 8.80 -0.50
N PHE A 115 -4.83 8.92 0.68
CA PHE A 115 -4.60 7.78 1.56
C PHE A 115 -5.92 7.05 1.90
N GLU A 116 -6.94 7.78 2.36
CA GLU A 116 -8.23 7.14 2.68
C GLU A 116 -8.88 6.49 1.46
N ARG A 117 -8.83 7.15 0.30
CA ARG A 117 -9.40 6.61 -0.94
C ARG A 117 -8.66 5.34 -1.38
N LEU A 118 -7.34 5.31 -1.28
CA LEU A 118 -6.53 4.13 -1.55
C LEU A 118 -6.87 3.02 -0.57
N LEU A 119 -6.85 3.30 0.74
CA LEU A 119 -7.19 2.32 1.78
C LEU A 119 -8.58 1.74 1.51
N ARG A 120 -9.60 2.58 1.29
CA ARG A 120 -10.96 2.13 0.97
C ARG A 120 -11.03 1.24 -0.26
N SER A 121 -10.29 1.59 -1.32
CA SER A 121 -10.29 0.81 -2.57
C SER A 121 -9.63 -0.56 -2.44
N LEU A 122 -8.74 -0.74 -1.46
CA LEU A 122 -8.03 -1.99 -1.19
C LEU A 122 -8.60 -2.75 0.02
N TYR A 123 -9.38 -2.09 0.88
CA TYR A 123 -9.80 -2.63 2.17
C TYR A 123 -10.72 -3.85 2.01
N ALA A 124 -10.33 -4.94 2.68
CA ALA A 124 -11.14 -6.10 2.93
C ALA A 124 -10.86 -6.59 4.36
N PRO A 125 -11.88 -7.03 5.11
CA PRO A 125 -11.73 -7.33 6.54
C PRO A 125 -10.81 -8.53 6.84
N GLN A 126 -10.64 -9.44 5.87
CA GLN A 126 -9.74 -10.59 6.00
C GLN A 126 -8.27 -10.26 5.73
N ASN A 127 -7.98 -9.14 5.06
CA ASN A 127 -6.63 -8.70 4.72
C ASN A 127 -5.95 -8.00 5.92
N VAL A 128 -4.70 -7.58 5.76
CA VAL A 128 -3.97 -6.80 6.78
C VAL A 128 -3.17 -5.66 6.15
N TYR A 129 -3.15 -4.49 6.79
CA TYR A 129 -2.59 -3.26 6.24
C TYR A 129 -1.63 -2.63 7.24
N CYS A 130 -0.36 -2.54 6.87
CA CYS A 130 0.61 -1.73 7.57
C CYS A 130 0.77 -0.39 6.87
N VAL A 131 0.69 0.70 7.63
CA VAL A 131 0.86 2.06 7.13
C VAL A 131 2.13 2.66 7.69
N HIS A 132 3.11 2.89 6.84
CA HIS A 132 4.31 3.63 7.19
C HIS A 132 4.11 5.11 6.88
N ILE A 133 4.07 5.94 7.92
CA ILE A 133 3.99 7.39 7.80
C ILE A 133 5.41 7.96 7.85
N ASP A 134 5.81 8.75 6.85
CA ASP A 134 7.10 9.45 6.92
C ASP A 134 7.19 10.30 8.19
N SER A 135 8.27 10.14 8.96
CA SER A 135 8.43 10.81 10.24
C SER A 135 8.45 12.34 10.13
N LYS A 136 8.79 12.88 8.94
CA LYS A 136 8.78 14.34 8.67
C LYS A 136 7.41 14.87 8.21
N ALA A 137 6.42 14.00 8.02
CA ALA A 137 5.08 14.43 7.62
C ALA A 137 4.45 15.35 8.70
N PRO A 138 3.60 16.32 8.33
CA PRO A 138 2.99 17.25 9.28
C PRO A 138 2.25 16.52 10.42
N ALA A 139 2.37 17.02 11.64
CA ALA A 139 1.79 16.38 12.82
C ALA A 139 0.27 16.13 12.70
N ALA A 140 -0.47 17.06 12.08
CA ALA A 140 -1.90 16.89 11.81
C ALA A 140 -2.19 15.70 10.88
N PHE A 141 -1.38 15.53 9.83
CA PHE A 141 -1.47 14.37 8.92
C PHE A 141 -1.21 13.07 9.66
N GLN A 142 -0.13 13.00 10.45
CA GLN A 142 0.20 11.79 11.21
C GLN A 142 -0.91 11.40 12.20
N LYS A 143 -1.53 12.40 12.86
CA LYS A 143 -2.68 12.17 13.77
C LYS A 143 -3.89 11.63 13.00
N ALA A 144 -4.21 12.21 11.85
CA ALA A 144 -5.35 11.78 11.04
C ALA A 144 -5.17 10.35 10.52
N VAL A 145 -3.98 9.97 10.04
CA VAL A 145 -3.70 8.59 9.61
C VAL A 145 -3.89 7.61 10.76
N ARG A 146 -3.36 7.92 11.95
CA ARG A 146 -3.54 7.07 13.15
C ARG A 146 -5.01 6.93 13.53
N ALA A 147 -5.78 8.00 13.44
CA ALA A 147 -7.22 7.98 13.75
C ALA A 147 -8.01 7.14 12.73
N ILE A 148 -7.68 7.22 11.44
CA ILE A 148 -8.27 6.34 10.41
C ILE A 148 -7.90 4.87 10.68
N ALA A 149 -6.61 4.58 10.91
CA ALA A 149 -6.15 3.22 11.18
C ALA A 149 -6.84 2.61 12.41
N ALA A 150 -7.04 3.39 13.48
CA ALA A 150 -7.69 2.94 14.70
C ALA A 150 -9.17 2.51 14.51
N CYS A 151 -9.82 2.90 13.41
CA CYS A 151 -11.19 2.46 13.09
C CYS A 151 -11.29 1.04 12.52
N PHE A 152 -10.15 0.39 12.24
CA PHE A 152 -10.10 -0.94 11.66
C PHE A 152 -9.19 -1.88 12.48
N PRO A 153 -9.62 -3.10 12.80
CA PRO A 153 -8.82 -4.03 13.62
C PRO A 153 -7.59 -4.60 12.88
N ASN A 154 -7.56 -4.50 11.55
CA ASN A 154 -6.56 -5.06 10.66
C ASN A 154 -5.75 -3.99 9.91
N VAL A 155 -5.87 -2.72 10.30
CA VAL A 155 -5.05 -1.61 9.80
C VAL A 155 -4.24 -1.06 10.97
N PHE A 156 -2.93 -0.95 10.80
CA PHE A 156 -2.06 -0.41 11.85
C PHE A 156 -0.95 0.45 11.27
N VAL A 157 -0.43 1.38 12.07
CA VAL A 157 0.74 2.17 11.73
C VAL A 157 1.99 1.39 12.10
N ALA A 158 3.01 1.40 11.23
CA ALA A 158 4.29 0.74 11.48
C ALA A 158 4.89 1.15 12.83
N SER A 159 5.47 0.18 13.54
CA SER A 159 6.10 0.39 14.86
C SER A 159 7.35 1.27 14.79
N ARG A 160 7.99 1.35 13.61
CA ARG A 160 9.14 2.20 13.32
C ARG A 160 8.87 3.04 12.08
N LEU A 161 9.05 4.35 12.22
CA LEU A 161 8.85 5.34 11.16
C LEU A 161 10.18 5.95 10.77
N GLU A 162 10.45 5.96 9.47
CA GLU A 162 11.66 6.52 8.87
C GLU A 162 11.43 7.95 8.36
N ASN A 163 12.49 8.76 8.41
CA ASN A 163 12.56 10.02 7.65
C ASN A 163 12.99 9.67 6.23
N VAL A 164 12.04 9.57 5.31
CA VAL A 164 12.32 9.04 3.97
C VAL A 164 12.97 10.11 3.10
N VAL A 165 14.24 9.91 2.75
CA VAL A 165 14.97 10.75 1.80
C VAL A 165 14.94 10.11 0.42
N TYR A 166 14.63 10.91 -0.61
CA TYR A 166 14.55 10.44 -1.99
C TYR A 166 15.85 9.73 -2.41
N ALA A 167 15.69 8.60 -3.10
CA ALA A 167 16.77 7.74 -3.58
C ALA A 167 17.72 7.18 -2.50
N SER A 168 17.36 7.23 -1.21
CA SER A 168 18.17 6.65 -0.14
C SER A 168 17.56 5.37 0.43
N TRP A 169 18.37 4.63 1.20
CA TRP A 169 17.97 3.42 1.92
C TRP A 169 16.70 3.58 2.76
N SER A 170 16.45 4.76 3.29
CA SER A 170 15.26 5.04 4.13
C SER A 170 13.94 4.66 3.44
N ARG A 171 13.86 4.72 2.10
CA ARG A 171 12.70 4.25 1.33
C ARG A 171 12.51 2.74 1.45
N VAL A 172 13.59 1.96 1.34
CA VAL A 172 13.57 0.50 1.53
C VAL A 172 13.27 0.14 2.98
N GLN A 173 13.89 0.85 3.91
CA GLN A 173 13.71 0.64 5.35
C GLN A 173 12.24 0.83 5.78
N ALA A 174 11.52 1.78 5.18
CA ALA A 174 10.09 1.98 5.43
C ALA A 174 9.25 0.74 5.13
N ASP A 175 9.50 0.07 3.99
CA ASP A 175 8.82 -1.18 3.64
C ASP A 175 9.29 -2.35 4.53
N LEU A 176 10.58 -2.44 4.84
CA LEU A 176 11.11 -3.46 5.76
C LEU A 176 10.49 -3.36 7.16
N ASN A 177 10.30 -2.14 7.67
CA ASN A 177 9.62 -1.92 8.95
C ASN A 177 8.19 -2.46 8.92
N CYS A 178 7.44 -2.17 7.85
CA CYS A 178 6.10 -2.71 7.69
C CYS A 178 6.06 -4.22 7.53
N MET A 179 6.95 -4.80 6.71
CA MET A 179 7.10 -6.24 6.54
C MET A 179 7.36 -6.96 7.87
N GLN A 180 8.24 -6.39 8.71
CA GLN A 180 8.57 -6.95 10.02
C GLN A 180 7.34 -7.00 10.95
N ASP A 181 6.50 -5.97 10.93
CA ASP A 181 5.27 -5.92 11.74
C ASP A 181 4.16 -6.80 11.15
N LEU A 182 4.05 -6.87 9.82
CA LEU A 182 3.12 -7.77 9.14
C LEU A 182 3.40 -9.23 9.48
N LEU A 183 4.66 -9.64 9.62
CA LEU A 183 5.01 -11.00 10.07
C LEU A 183 4.48 -11.34 11.48
N ARG A 184 4.31 -10.33 12.35
CA ARG A 184 3.76 -10.47 13.70
C ARG A 184 2.24 -10.48 13.74
N SER A 185 1.58 -10.11 12.65
CA SER A 185 0.11 -10.12 12.55
C SER A 185 -0.42 -11.56 12.73
N PRO A 186 -1.54 -11.75 13.46
CA PRO A 186 -2.20 -13.04 13.55
C PRO A 186 -2.89 -13.46 12.24
N VAL A 187 -3.04 -12.55 11.28
CA VAL A 187 -3.64 -12.84 9.97
C VAL A 187 -2.68 -13.72 9.16
N PRO A 188 -3.09 -14.91 8.69
CA PRO A 188 -2.24 -15.82 7.92
C PRO A 188 -2.17 -15.39 6.45
N TRP A 189 -1.67 -14.18 6.19
CA TRP A 189 -1.55 -13.61 4.85
C TRP A 189 -0.57 -14.39 3.96
N ARG A 190 -0.86 -14.41 2.66
CA ARG A 190 -0.13 -15.20 1.66
C ARG A 190 0.95 -14.40 0.95
N TYR A 191 0.60 -13.18 0.56
CA TYR A 191 1.41 -12.24 -0.19
C TYR A 191 1.36 -10.86 0.44
N VAL A 192 2.45 -10.10 0.34
CA VAL A 192 2.47 -8.67 0.59
C VAL A 192 2.66 -7.90 -0.72
N LEU A 193 1.88 -6.84 -0.89
CA LEU A 193 2.03 -5.85 -1.93
C LEU A 193 2.39 -4.52 -1.28
N ASN A 194 3.41 -3.82 -1.75
CA ASN A 194 3.67 -2.46 -1.30
C ASN A 194 3.01 -1.43 -2.24
N THR A 195 2.61 -0.31 -1.65
CA THR A 195 1.99 0.82 -2.35
C THR A 195 2.52 2.13 -1.79
N CYS A 196 2.54 3.19 -2.59
CA CYS A 196 2.73 4.55 -2.13
C CYS A 196 1.41 5.34 -2.11
N GLY A 197 1.41 6.54 -1.51
CA GLY A 197 0.21 7.38 -1.35
C GLY A 197 -0.46 7.86 -2.65
N THR A 198 0.15 7.63 -3.81
CA THR A 198 -0.39 8.01 -5.14
C THR A 198 -0.81 6.82 -5.99
N ASP A 199 -0.66 5.59 -5.49
CA ASP A 199 -1.14 4.41 -6.20
C ASP A 199 -2.66 4.30 -6.15
N PHE A 200 -3.23 3.56 -7.10
CA PHE A 200 -4.65 3.21 -7.10
C PHE A 200 -4.88 1.86 -7.79
N PRO A 201 -5.70 0.95 -7.23
CA PRO A 201 -5.91 -0.36 -7.82
C PRO A 201 -6.71 -0.29 -9.13
N ILE A 202 -6.26 -1.07 -10.12
CA ILE A 202 -6.97 -1.32 -11.39
C ILE A 202 -7.59 -2.73 -11.46
N LYS A 203 -7.65 -3.40 -10.32
CA LYS A 203 -8.20 -4.74 -10.12
C LYS A 203 -8.93 -4.77 -8.78
N THR A 204 -10.03 -5.49 -8.72
CA THR A 204 -10.75 -5.80 -7.48
C THR A 204 -9.94 -6.75 -6.61
N ASN A 205 -10.28 -6.84 -5.31
CA ASN A 205 -9.63 -7.80 -4.42
C ASN A 205 -9.76 -9.26 -4.92
N ALA A 206 -10.92 -9.65 -5.46
CA ALA A 206 -11.11 -10.97 -6.09
C ALA A 206 -10.19 -11.21 -7.30
N GLU A 207 -10.01 -10.22 -8.17
CA GLU A 207 -9.08 -10.34 -9.31
C GLU A 207 -7.62 -10.41 -8.85
N ILE A 208 -7.25 -9.64 -7.83
CA ILE A 208 -5.92 -9.70 -7.21
C ILE A 208 -5.69 -11.11 -6.63
N VAL A 209 -6.63 -11.64 -5.84
CA VAL A 209 -6.56 -13.00 -5.28
C VAL A 209 -6.34 -14.04 -6.38
N ARG A 210 -7.11 -13.99 -7.47
CA ARG A 210 -6.98 -14.93 -8.60
C ARG A 210 -5.62 -14.80 -9.29
N ALA A 211 -5.15 -13.58 -9.53
CA ALA A 211 -3.83 -13.34 -10.11
C ALA A 211 -2.70 -13.88 -9.21
N LEU A 212 -2.80 -13.68 -7.89
CA LEU A 212 -1.82 -14.19 -6.92
C LEU A 212 -1.84 -15.73 -6.84
N LYS A 213 -3.01 -16.36 -6.95
CA LYS A 213 -3.11 -17.84 -7.01
C LYS A 213 -2.36 -18.41 -8.23
N VAL A 214 -2.37 -17.72 -9.37
CA VAL A 214 -1.61 -18.13 -10.57
C VAL A 214 -0.10 -18.13 -10.34
N LEU A 215 0.41 -17.31 -9.41
CA LEU A 215 1.84 -17.28 -9.08
C LEU A 215 2.32 -18.56 -8.36
N GLN A 216 1.42 -19.40 -7.83
CA GLN A 216 1.75 -20.69 -7.21
C GLN A 216 2.90 -20.63 -6.19
N GLY A 217 2.90 -19.62 -5.32
CA GLY A 217 3.94 -19.43 -4.30
C GLY A 217 5.24 -18.81 -4.81
N ARG A 218 5.27 -18.30 -6.04
CA ARG A 218 6.37 -17.47 -6.56
C ARG A 218 6.11 -16.00 -6.30
N ASN A 219 7.18 -15.21 -6.27
CA ASN A 219 7.13 -13.75 -6.23
C ASN A 219 6.94 -13.17 -7.65
N SER A 220 6.45 -11.95 -7.75
CA SER A 220 6.35 -11.19 -9.00
C SER A 220 6.82 -9.76 -8.78
N LEU A 221 7.91 -9.38 -9.43
CA LEU A 221 8.49 -8.04 -9.41
C LEU A 221 9.35 -7.84 -10.67
N GLU A 222 9.61 -6.59 -11.04
CA GLU A 222 10.53 -6.27 -12.13
C GLU A 222 11.95 -6.71 -11.75
N SER A 223 12.61 -7.46 -12.63
CA SER A 223 13.97 -7.93 -12.42
C SER A 223 14.69 -8.12 -13.75
N GLU A 224 15.55 -7.16 -14.08
CA GLU A 224 16.23 -7.05 -15.36
C GLU A 224 17.75 -6.97 -15.20
N LYS A 225 18.47 -7.31 -16.28
CA LYS A 225 19.92 -7.12 -16.33
C LYS A 225 20.24 -5.62 -16.28
N PRO A 226 21.13 -5.16 -15.39
CA PRO A 226 21.37 -3.74 -15.23
C PRO A 226 22.14 -3.16 -16.41
N SER A 227 21.78 -1.95 -16.83
CA SER A 227 22.57 -1.15 -17.76
C SER A 227 23.86 -0.64 -17.10
N ALA A 228 24.82 -0.15 -17.90
CA ALA A 228 26.04 0.46 -17.37
C ALA A 228 25.75 1.64 -16.43
N ALA A 229 24.77 2.48 -16.79
CA ALA A 229 24.35 3.61 -15.97
C ALA A 229 23.74 3.16 -14.63
N LYS A 230 22.92 2.10 -14.61
CA LYS A 230 22.38 1.58 -13.35
C LYS A 230 23.47 0.98 -12.47
N ARG A 231 24.46 0.26 -13.05
CA ARG A 231 25.60 -0.29 -12.29
C ARG A 231 26.42 0.77 -11.55
N ALA A 232 26.47 2.00 -12.05
CA ALA A 232 27.18 3.09 -11.39
C ALA A 232 26.56 3.47 -10.03
N ARG A 233 25.27 3.16 -9.79
CA ARG A 233 24.54 3.52 -8.57
C ARG A 233 25.01 2.82 -7.29
N TRP A 234 25.68 1.68 -7.43
CA TRP A 234 26.21 0.90 -6.30
C TRP A 234 27.72 0.66 -6.37
N ARG A 235 28.41 1.37 -7.28
CA ARG A 235 29.86 1.30 -7.39
C ARG A 235 30.55 2.13 -6.29
N TYR A 236 29.94 3.23 -5.89
CA TYR A 236 30.49 4.17 -4.91
C TYR A 236 29.56 4.31 -3.71
N HIS A 237 30.13 4.69 -2.58
CA HIS A 237 29.36 5.07 -1.40
C HIS A 237 28.55 6.34 -1.69
N HIS A 238 27.39 6.44 -1.08
CA HIS A 238 26.52 7.60 -1.12
C HIS A 238 26.19 8.04 0.30
N GLU A 239 26.25 9.35 0.53
CA GLU A 239 25.94 9.96 1.81
C GLU A 239 24.61 10.70 1.74
N VAL A 240 23.87 10.67 2.84
CA VAL A 240 22.56 11.30 2.97
C VAL A 240 22.72 12.62 3.71
N GLY A 241 22.71 13.73 2.98
CA GLY A 241 22.60 15.09 3.51
C GLY A 241 21.19 15.66 3.32
N LYS A 242 21.08 16.91 2.87
CA LYS A 242 19.80 17.47 2.38
C LYS A 242 19.26 16.70 1.16
N ALA A 243 20.17 16.15 0.37
CA ALA A 243 19.93 15.22 -0.71
C ALA A 243 20.99 14.12 -0.64
N ILE A 244 20.75 13.01 -1.32
CA ILE A 244 21.75 11.96 -1.47
C ILE A 244 22.82 12.40 -2.48
N SER A 245 24.09 12.18 -2.15
CA SER A 245 25.23 12.50 -3.02
C SER A 245 26.24 11.36 -3.05
N ARG A 246 26.77 11.09 -4.25
CA ARG A 246 27.84 10.12 -4.46
C ARG A 246 29.15 10.65 -3.87
N THR A 247 29.91 9.79 -3.19
CA THR A 247 31.28 10.09 -2.75
C THR A 247 32.31 9.53 -3.74
N ASP A 248 33.59 9.79 -3.51
CA ASP A 248 34.69 9.23 -4.31
C ASP A 248 35.19 7.88 -3.75
N ILE A 249 34.53 7.33 -2.73
CA ILE A 249 34.92 6.06 -2.10
C ILE A 249 34.24 4.92 -2.87
N GLU A 250 35.05 4.03 -3.45
CA GLU A 250 34.55 2.83 -4.15
C GLU A 250 34.11 1.75 -3.16
N LYS A 251 32.97 1.12 -3.42
CA LYS A 251 32.42 0.05 -2.58
C LYS A 251 33.07 -1.28 -2.91
N LEU A 252 33.13 -2.16 -1.91
CA LEU A 252 33.38 -3.58 -2.15
C LEU A 252 32.26 -4.19 -3.02
N PRO A 253 32.55 -5.25 -3.79
CA PRO A 253 31.53 -5.97 -4.54
C PRO A 253 30.36 -6.44 -3.64
N PRO A 254 29.14 -6.59 -4.17
CA PRO A 254 28.01 -7.12 -3.42
C PRO A 254 28.36 -8.47 -2.79
N PRO A 255 27.95 -8.76 -1.54
CA PRO A 255 28.24 -10.01 -0.84
C PRO A 255 27.35 -11.17 -1.34
N LEU A 256 27.23 -11.32 -2.65
CA LEU A 256 26.36 -12.28 -3.34
C LEU A 256 27.18 -13.11 -4.33
N ASN A 257 26.85 -14.39 -4.45
CA ASN A 257 27.40 -15.29 -5.47
C ASN A 257 26.63 -15.22 -6.80
N TYR A 258 25.68 -14.30 -6.91
CA TYR A 258 24.78 -14.15 -8.05
C TYR A 258 24.83 -12.71 -8.59
N PRO A 259 24.52 -12.50 -9.87
CA PRO A 259 24.49 -11.16 -10.45
C PRO A 259 23.48 -10.24 -9.77
N MET A 260 23.79 -8.95 -9.74
CA MET A 260 22.83 -7.90 -9.41
C MET A 260 21.81 -7.71 -10.53
N PHE A 261 20.55 -7.50 -10.15
CA PHE A 261 19.46 -7.14 -11.04
C PHE A 261 18.95 -5.74 -10.70
N THR A 262 18.12 -5.19 -11.58
CA THR A 262 17.45 -3.91 -11.37
C THR A 262 15.95 -4.05 -11.62
N GLY A 263 15.15 -3.23 -10.97
CA GLY A 263 13.72 -3.13 -11.22
C GLY A 263 13.18 -1.79 -10.74
N ASN A 264 12.01 -1.84 -10.13
CA ASN A 264 11.37 -0.74 -9.44
C ASN A 264 11.08 -1.11 -7.98
N ALA A 265 10.73 -0.11 -7.17
CA ALA A 265 10.47 -0.26 -5.73
C ALA A 265 9.26 -1.13 -5.36
N TYR A 266 8.43 -1.51 -6.33
CA TYR A 266 7.14 -2.16 -6.12
C TYR A 266 7.21 -3.65 -6.40
N PHE A 267 6.62 -4.42 -5.49
CA PHE A 267 6.75 -5.87 -5.52
C PHE A 267 5.47 -6.58 -5.06
N VAL A 268 5.36 -7.83 -5.48
CA VAL A 268 4.42 -8.81 -4.97
C VAL A 268 5.23 -10.00 -4.47
N VAL A 269 5.33 -10.16 -3.15
CA VAL A 269 6.19 -11.19 -2.56
C VAL A 269 5.46 -12.03 -1.54
N THR A 270 5.85 -13.30 -1.44
CA THR A 270 5.25 -14.26 -0.52
C THR A 270 5.63 -13.98 0.93
N ARG A 271 4.80 -14.43 1.88
CA ARG A 271 5.15 -14.41 3.30
C ARG A 271 6.46 -15.11 3.62
N ALA A 272 6.74 -16.23 2.94
CA ALA A 272 7.98 -16.98 3.09
C ALA A 272 9.21 -16.16 2.64
N PHE A 273 9.09 -15.41 1.55
CA PHE A 273 10.16 -14.50 1.10
C PHE A 273 10.42 -13.39 2.13
N VAL A 274 9.36 -12.78 2.67
CA VAL A 274 9.50 -11.75 3.71
C VAL A 274 10.19 -12.31 4.95
N GLN A 275 9.80 -13.50 5.40
CA GLN A 275 10.46 -14.18 6.53
C GLN A 275 11.95 -14.45 6.22
N HIS A 276 12.25 -14.94 5.02
CA HIS A 276 13.61 -15.22 4.58
C HIS A 276 14.52 -13.98 4.62
N ILE A 277 14.02 -12.80 4.27
CA ILE A 277 14.78 -11.53 4.35
C ILE A 277 15.33 -11.29 5.76
N PHE A 278 14.53 -11.56 6.79
CA PHE A 278 14.91 -11.29 8.19
C PHE A 278 15.68 -12.43 8.85
N GLU A 279 15.62 -13.65 8.30
CA GLU A 279 16.27 -14.83 8.90
C GLU A 279 17.57 -15.23 8.19
N ASN A 280 17.71 -14.94 6.89
CA ASN A 280 18.86 -15.37 6.11
C ASN A 280 20.07 -14.44 6.29
N PRO A 281 21.23 -14.93 6.79
CA PRO A 281 22.41 -14.08 7.00
C PRO A 281 22.97 -13.45 5.72
N THR A 282 22.82 -14.10 4.56
CA THR A 282 23.29 -13.54 3.28
C THR A 282 22.38 -12.38 2.84
N ALA A 283 21.07 -12.52 3.00
CA ALA A 283 20.13 -11.43 2.75
C ALA A 283 20.41 -10.23 3.68
N GLN A 284 20.61 -10.46 4.98
CA GLN A 284 20.93 -9.41 5.94
C GLN A 284 22.24 -8.68 5.60
N ARG A 285 23.31 -9.42 5.26
CA ARG A 285 24.58 -8.80 4.82
C ARG A 285 24.41 -7.99 3.54
N PHE A 286 23.58 -8.47 2.61
CA PHE A 286 23.29 -7.74 1.38
C PHE A 286 22.52 -6.44 1.64
N LEU A 287 21.50 -6.47 2.50
CA LEU A 287 20.77 -5.27 2.90
C LEU A 287 21.69 -4.25 3.59
N GLU A 288 22.58 -4.70 4.48
CA GLU A 288 23.57 -3.82 5.11
C GLU A 288 24.50 -3.19 4.07
N TRP A 289 25.01 -3.99 3.13
CA TRP A 289 25.85 -3.51 2.04
C TRP A 289 25.14 -2.49 1.13
N ALA A 290 23.81 -2.56 1.00
CA ALA A 290 23.03 -1.69 0.11
C ALA A 290 22.70 -0.31 0.70
N LYS A 291 22.89 -0.10 2.02
CA LYS A 291 22.42 1.11 2.73
C LYS A 291 22.95 2.45 2.21
N ASP A 292 24.13 2.44 1.63
CA ASP A 292 24.87 3.60 1.11
C ASP A 292 25.01 3.53 -0.42
N THR A 293 24.03 2.93 -1.09
CA THR A 293 23.88 2.98 -2.55
C THR A 293 22.79 3.96 -2.97
N TYR A 294 22.78 4.33 -4.25
CA TYR A 294 21.78 5.26 -4.80
C TYR A 294 20.57 4.53 -5.37
N SER A 295 19.37 4.89 -4.92
CA SER A 295 18.11 4.19 -5.23
C SER A 295 18.23 2.67 -5.04
N PRO A 296 18.43 2.20 -3.79
CA PRO A 296 18.46 0.77 -3.47
C PRO A 296 17.10 0.07 -3.53
N ASP A 297 16.02 0.83 -3.66
CA ASP A 297 14.64 0.38 -3.83
C ASP A 297 14.39 -0.28 -5.20
#